data_AF-A0A843HXI4-F1
#
_entry.id   AF-A0A843HXI4-F1
#
_cell.length_a   1.000
_cell.length_b   1.000
_cell.length_c   1.000
_cell.angle_alpha   90.00
_cell.angle_beta   90.00
_cell.angle_gamma   90.00
#
_symmetry.space_group_name_H-M   'P 1'
#
loop_
_entity.id
_entity.type
_entity.pdbx_description
1 polymer ?
#
loop_
_entity_poly.entity_id
_entity_poly.type
_entity_poly.pdbx_seq_one_letter_code
_entity_poly.pdbx_strand_id
1 'polypeptide(L)' 'MGSSVSKESSPEHPYPIEFVKASHWNTVDEVVNWMKNAGFKNLEFTQTLTRHPKYSNLEVEDPIPGYDKGDYIAIKGEK' A
#
# COMPACT_ATOMS: atom_id res chain seq x y z
N MET A 1 -21.66 9.78 32.37
CA MET A 1 -21.11 9.74 31.00
C MET A 1 -20.32 8.44 30.85
N GLY A 2 -21.00 7.35 30.50
CA GLY A 2 -20.36 6.07 30.20
C GLY A 2 -20.19 5.96 28.69
N SER A 3 -18.95 5.87 28.23
CA SER A 3 -18.55 5.82 26.84
C SER A 3 -19.06 4.54 26.19
N SER A 4 -20.14 4.61 25.41
CA SER A 4 -20.55 3.54 24.50
C SER A 4 -19.70 3.63 23.23
N VAL A 5 -18.46 3.14 23.29
CA VAL A 5 -17.73 2.80 22.06
C VAL A 5 -18.43 1.57 21.49
N SER A 6 -19.26 1.78 20.48
CA SER A 6 -19.94 0.70 19.76
C SER A 6 -18.89 -0.24 19.17
N LYS A 7 -19.08 -1.53 19.45
CA LYS A 7 -18.30 -2.69 19.04
C LYS A 7 -18.48 -2.96 17.54
N GLU A 8 -18.30 -1.93 16.71
CA GLU A 8 -18.79 -1.93 15.32
C GLU A 8 -17.90 -1.10 14.39
N SER A 9 -16.61 -0.92 14.71
CA SER A 9 -15.77 0.06 14.00
C SER A 9 -14.57 -0.50 13.23
N SER A 10 -14.27 -1.79 13.33
CA SER A 10 -13.17 -2.37 12.53
C SER A 10 -13.74 -3.11 11.33
N PRO A 11 -13.27 -2.86 10.09
CA PRO A 11 -13.63 -3.69 8.95
C PRO A 11 -13.22 -5.15 9.25
N GLU A 12 -14.10 -6.10 8.92
CA GLU A 12 -13.89 -7.53 9.20
C GLU A 12 -12.55 -8.02 8.65
N HIS A 13 -12.16 -7.50 7.48
CA HIS A 13 -10.81 -7.56 6.96
C HIS A 13 -10.40 -6.17 6.43
N PRO A 14 -9.33 -5.55 6.95
CA PRO A 14 -8.85 -4.25 6.46
C PRO A 14 -8.35 -4.33 5.01
N TYR A 15 -8.00 -5.53 4.56
CA TYR A 15 -7.60 -5.85 3.19
C TYR A 15 -8.31 -7.13 2.76
N PRO A 16 -8.60 -7.33 1.47
CA PRO A 16 -9.08 -8.62 1.01
C PRO A 16 -8.01 -9.68 1.29
N ILE A 17 -8.35 -10.65 2.16
CA ILE A 17 -7.40 -11.62 2.73
C ILE A 17 -6.72 -12.51 1.66
N GLU A 18 -7.38 -12.66 0.52
CA GLU A 18 -6.87 -13.37 -0.67
C GLU A 18 -5.59 -12.72 -1.20
N PHE A 19 -5.47 -11.39 -1.16
CA PHE A 19 -4.25 -10.71 -1.60
C PHE A 19 -3.12 -10.88 -0.59
N VAL A 20 -3.41 -10.83 0.72
CA VAL A 20 -2.38 -10.96 1.76
C VAL A 20 -1.74 -12.36 1.74
N LYS A 21 -2.54 -13.41 1.56
CA LYS A 21 -2.06 -14.81 1.55
C LYS A 21 -1.24 -15.17 0.32
N ALA A 22 -1.50 -14.53 -0.82
CA ALA A 22 -0.79 -14.79 -2.08
C ALA A 22 0.41 -13.85 -2.31
N SER A 23 0.60 -12.83 -1.46
CA SER A 23 1.60 -11.79 -1.70
C SER A 23 2.99 -12.17 -1.21
N HIS A 24 3.99 -12.01 -2.09
CA HIS A 24 5.38 -11.89 -1.70
C HIS A 24 5.64 -10.45 -1.28
N TRP A 25 5.89 -10.26 0.01
CA TRP A 25 6.21 -8.95 0.58
C TRP A 25 7.68 -8.62 0.30
N ASN A 26 7.91 -7.79 -0.71
CA ASN A 26 9.23 -7.27 -1.04
C ASN A 26 9.38 -5.86 -0.51
N THR A 27 10.58 -5.49 -0.09
CA THR A 27 10.91 -4.10 0.20
C THR A 27 11.04 -3.30 -1.09
N VAL A 28 10.83 -1.98 -1.02
CA VAL A 28 11.04 -1.08 -2.15
C VAL A 28 12.48 -1.16 -2.66
N ASP A 29 13.45 -1.27 -1.76
CA ASP A 29 14.87 -1.34 -2.11
C ASP A 29 15.20 -2.59 -2.94
N GLU A 30 14.63 -3.75 -2.60
CA GLU A 30 14.80 -4.99 -3.37
C GLU A 30 14.27 -4.82 -4.79
N VAL A 31 13.05 -4.32 -4.93
CA VAL A 31 12.41 -4.12 -6.24
C VAL A 31 13.18 -3.10 -7.07
N VAL A 32 13.60 -1.99 -6.47
CA VAL A 32 14.43 -0.96 -7.12
C VAL A 32 15.75 -1.54 -7.62
N ASN A 33 16.41 -2.37 -6.80
CA ASN A 33 17.66 -3.00 -7.20
C ASN A 33 17.47 -3.95 -8.39
N TRP A 34 16.41 -4.76 -8.38
CA TRP A 34 16.06 -5.63 -9.50
C TRP A 34 15.75 -4.84 -10.77
N MET A 35 14.98 -3.75 -10.68
CA MET A 35 14.66 -2.90 -11.82
C MET A 35 15.92 -2.26 -12.43
N LYS A 36 16.82 -1.73 -11.60
CA LYS A 36 18.09 -1.16 -12.05
C LYS A 36 18.97 -2.22 -12.73
N ASN A 37 19.07 -3.42 -12.14
CA ASN A 37 19.83 -4.54 -12.73
C ASN A 37 19.22 -5.02 -14.07
N ALA A 38 17.90 -4.89 -14.24
CA ALA A 38 17.20 -5.17 -15.49
C ALA A 38 17.33 -4.04 -16.55
N GLY A 39 18.01 -2.93 -16.20
CA GLY A 39 18.31 -1.81 -17.09
C GLY A 39 17.31 -0.66 -17.06
N PHE A 40 16.32 -0.68 -16.15
CA PHE A 40 15.37 0.43 -16.01
C PHE A 40 16.02 1.63 -15.33
N LYS A 41 15.60 2.82 -15.76
CA LYS A 41 16.06 4.14 -15.32
C LYS A 41 14.87 5.05 -15.05
N ASN A 42 15.14 6.25 -14.53
CA ASN A 42 14.12 7.28 -14.27
C ASN A 42 12.94 6.73 -13.46
N LEU A 43 13.24 6.04 -12.35
CA LEU A 43 12.21 5.39 -11.55
C LEU A 43 11.32 6.43 -10.86
N GLU A 44 10.01 6.30 -11.05
CA GLU A 44 8.96 7.08 -10.41
C GLU A 44 8.14 6.19 -9.46
N PHE A 45 7.71 6.76 -8.35
CA PHE A 45 7.05 6.04 -7.27
C PHE A 45 5.72 6.70 -6.93
N THR A 46 4.68 5.89 -6.86
CA THR A 46 3.38 6.30 -6.31
C THR A 46 2.89 5.29 -5.29
N GLN A 47 2.12 5.76 -4.31
CA GLN A 47 1.61 4.96 -3.21
C GLN A 47 0.13 5.23 -2.94
N THR A 48 -0.56 4.22 -2.44
CA THR A 48 -1.93 4.27 -1.89
C THR A 48 -1.97 3.52 -0.56
N LEU A 49 -3.14 3.48 0.10
CA LEU A 49 -3.31 2.86 1.40
C LEU A 49 -2.46 3.56 2.47
N THR A 50 -2.39 4.90 2.41
CA THR A 50 -1.65 5.72 3.36
C THR A 50 -2.46 6.05 4.62
N ARG A 51 -3.77 5.79 4.57
CA ARG A 51 -4.70 5.97 5.69
C ARG A 51 -4.65 4.77 6.63
N HIS A 52 -5.03 5.01 7.88
CA HIS A 52 -5.14 3.94 8.87
C HIS A 52 -6.05 2.80 8.33
N PRO A 53 -5.65 1.51 8.41
CA PRO A 53 -6.34 0.38 7.75
C PRO A 53 -7.84 0.27 8.02
N LYS A 54 -8.24 0.72 9.22
CA LYS A 54 -9.65 0.87 9.65
C LYS A 54 -10.53 1.64 8.64
N TYR A 55 -9.96 2.61 7.94
CA TYR A 55 -10.67 3.53 7.06
C TYR A 55 -10.43 3.26 5.58
N SER A 56 -9.60 2.28 5.23
CA SER A 56 -9.19 2.01 3.83
C SER A 56 -10.34 1.54 2.95
N ASN A 57 -11.44 1.05 3.53
CA ASN A 57 -12.64 0.64 2.80
C ASN A 57 -13.71 1.74 2.69
N LEU A 58 -13.50 2.92 3.30
CA LEU A 58 -14.51 3.97 3.31
C LEU A 58 -14.52 4.78 2.01
N GLU A 59 -13.35 4.99 1.42
CA GLU A 59 -13.17 5.81 0.22
C GLU A 59 -12.01 5.27 -0.62
N VAL A 60 -12.12 5.41 -1.94
CA VAL A 60 -11.01 5.12 -2.85
C VAL A 60 -9.94 6.19 -2.66
N GLU A 61 -8.68 5.76 -2.53
CA GLU A 61 -7.52 6.66 -2.45
C GLU A 61 -6.87 6.80 -3.82
N ASP A 62 -6.72 8.03 -4.30
CA ASP A 62 -5.92 8.31 -5.50
C ASP A 62 -4.42 8.15 -5.20
N PRO A 63 -3.62 7.57 -6.12
CA PRO A 63 -2.18 7.43 -5.92
C PRO A 63 -1.50 8.79 -5.71
N ILE A 64 -0.68 8.88 -4.66
CA ILE A 64 0.15 10.06 -4.38
C ILE A 64 1.63 9.75 -4.61
N PRO A 65 2.48 10.75 -4.87
CA PRO A 65 3.92 10.52 -5.00
C PRO A 65 4.56 9.93 -3.73
N GLY A 66 5.55 9.06 -3.92
CA GLY A 66 6.37 8.48 -2.85
C GLY A 66 6.09 7.00 -2.59
N TYR A 67 6.71 6.47 -1.53
CA TYR A 67 6.65 5.05 -1.16
C TYR A 67 6.86 4.80 0.35
N ASP A 68 6.90 5.85 1.18
CA ASP A 68 7.31 5.82 2.58
C ASP A 68 6.15 5.69 3.58
N LYS A 69 4.90 5.76 3.11
CA LYS A 69 3.70 5.89 3.96
C LYS A 69 2.59 4.89 3.66
N GLY A 70 2.52 4.37 2.45
CA GLY A 70 1.44 3.51 1.97
C GLY A 70 1.87 2.05 1.85
N ASP A 71 0.91 1.15 2.06
CA ASP A 71 1.14 -0.30 1.95
C ASP A 71 1.15 -0.83 0.50
N TYR A 72 0.65 -0.03 -0.45
CA TYR A 72 0.64 -0.38 -1.87
C TYR A 72 1.43 0.64 -2.67
N ILE A 73 2.47 0.19 -3.36
CA ILE A 73 3.43 1.04 -4.05
C ILE A 73 3.56 0.57 -5.51
N ALA A 74 3.40 1.50 -6.44
CA ALA A 74 3.68 1.29 -7.85
C ALA A 74 5.00 1.97 -8.23
N ILE A 75 5.88 1.24 -8.93
CA ILE A 75 7.15 1.74 -9.43
C ILE A 75 7.13 1.69 -10.95
N LYS A 76 7.33 2.84 -11.59
CA LYS A 76 7.42 2.98 -13.05
C LYS A 76 8.86 3.30 -13.42
N GLY A 77 9.38 2.69 -14.49
CA GLY A 77 10.71 2.98 -15.01
C GLY A 77 10.75 2.97 -16.53
N GLU A 78 11.72 3.68 -17.10
CA GLU A 78 12.00 3.73 -18.53
C GLU A 78 13.17 2.82 -18.85
N LYS A 79 13.16 2.15 -20.01
CA LYS A 79 14.22 1.23 -20.43
C LYS A 79 14.93 1.71 -21.68
#